data_AF-A0A835Y8C1-F1
#
_entry.id   AF-A0A835Y8C1-F1
#
_cell.length_a   1.000
_cell.length_b   1.000
_cell.length_c   1.000
_cell.angle_alpha   90.00
_cell.angle_beta   90.00
_cell.angle_gamma   90.00
#
_symmetry.space_group_name_H-M   'P 1'
#
loop_
_entity.id
_entity.type
_entity.pdbx_description
1 polymer ?
#
loop_
_entity_poly.entity_id
_entity_poly.type
_entity_poly.pdbx_seq_one_letter_code
_entity_poly.pdbx_strand_id
1 'polypeptide(L)'
;MSLGKAAKRPQAVTHVHALDSLLLAAFKDPAILGPTAARGANSFEALSAIATAAVALAAQKGPEAALLHLAALNKALADVPDCRAWPAVRRVIVAALALRTHRHGPLSPAAESQAAQLLQRLYFAHILSAQRKGVVEFTHVSRSGGTTFCQLAQRNGCSTEDFRHKENCLIEAFDDAPRYVDLAVHNALRPPGVATRCDDMAKGVAPRAQEVSCGERRSALRRAGHSVYSNEYTAVGGAEHPAHAHHCGNMLTVLQVRHPHARVVSHIKHMWHAYSKRCKGDRDVYFEGGRDAETWGRLLPAAMNNYLIRSMLGEAAFRLPVGAITREHLELARVFLAQQMNVILVLEEARLSFHSLRYGLGWWDFLEHANSAPADTAEGVPASLELLWERNALDVELYDFAAVMAAGDAVVYDVAAAMAARAGVAPQDAPAWLVQQAVVAARAEKGGEAAHTGGEVAHTGGDELSEDDYDYGEDEKPGGDVA
;
A
#
# COMPACT_ATOMS: atom_id res chain seq x y z
N MET A 1 2.23 15.35 26.46
CA MET A 1 1.47 14.18 26.93
C MET A 1 2.35 12.95 26.80
N SER A 2 2.75 12.31 27.91
CA SER A 2 3.43 11.02 27.88
C SER A 2 2.39 9.99 27.44
N LEU A 3 2.37 9.60 26.17
CA LEU A 3 1.66 8.39 25.72
C LEU A 3 2.01 7.28 26.70
N GLY A 4 1.02 6.76 27.41
CA GLY A 4 1.21 5.77 28.46
C GLY A 4 2.12 4.65 27.94
N LYS A 5 3.10 4.23 28.75
CA LYS A 5 3.97 3.08 28.47
C LYS A 5 3.10 1.83 28.34
N ALA A 6 2.44 1.64 27.19
CA ALA A 6 1.89 0.36 26.80
C ALA A 6 3.04 -0.63 26.92
N ALA A 7 2.85 -1.70 27.70
CA ALA A 7 3.85 -2.74 27.84
C ALA A 7 4.24 -3.18 26.42
N LYS A 8 5.47 -2.86 26.00
CA LYS A 8 5.97 -3.25 24.69
C LYS A 8 5.93 -4.77 24.66
N ARG A 9 4.91 -5.34 24.02
CA ARG A 9 4.98 -6.74 23.58
C ARG A 9 6.31 -6.86 22.83
N PRO A 10 7.11 -7.90 23.08
CA PRO A 10 8.36 -8.06 22.35
C PRO A 10 8.03 -8.12 20.85
N GLN A 11 8.49 -7.12 20.10
CA GLN A 11 8.23 -6.97 18.66
C GLN A 11 8.59 -8.25 17.86
N ALA A 12 9.56 -9.03 18.36
CA ALA A 12 9.91 -10.31 17.77
C ALA A 12 8.77 -11.36 17.82
N VAL A 13 7.96 -11.39 18.89
CA VAL A 13 6.87 -12.37 19.04
C VAL A 13 5.74 -12.10 18.05
N THR A 14 5.43 -10.82 17.81
CA THR A 14 4.39 -10.43 16.85
C THR A 14 4.80 -10.74 15.41
N HIS A 15 6.09 -10.56 15.07
CA HIS A 15 6.61 -10.88 13.74
C HIS A 15 6.53 -12.37 13.41
N VAL A 16 6.97 -13.25 14.32
CA VAL A 16 6.90 -14.70 14.10
C VAL A 16 5.46 -15.17 13.88
N HIS A 17 4.53 -14.67 14.68
CA HIS A 17 3.11 -15.00 14.53
C HIS A 17 2.53 -14.55 13.17
N ALA A 18 2.90 -13.37 12.69
CA ALA A 18 2.45 -12.88 11.37
C ALA A 18 2.96 -13.77 10.23
N LEU A 19 4.23 -14.19 10.28
CA LEU A 19 4.82 -15.10 9.29
C LEU A 19 4.15 -16.48 9.32
N ASP A 20 3.90 -17.02 10.52
CA ASP A 20 3.22 -18.31 10.69
C ASP A 20 1.78 -18.27 10.19
N SER A 21 1.06 -17.18 10.49
CA SER A 21 -0.31 -16.98 10.03
C SER A 21 -0.39 -16.95 8.51
N LEU A 22 0.55 -16.27 7.84
CA LEU A 22 0.64 -16.24 6.38
C LEU A 22 0.89 -17.64 5.79
N LEU A 23 1.88 -18.38 6.32
CA LEU A 23 2.18 -19.73 5.85
C LEU A 23 0.99 -20.67 6.00
N LEU A 24 0.34 -20.64 7.17
CA LEU A 24 -0.81 -21.49 7.45
C LEU A 24 -2.00 -21.14 6.55
N ALA A 25 -2.25 -19.85 6.31
CA ALA A 25 -3.29 -19.41 5.40
C ALA A 25 -3.03 -19.92 3.97
N ALA A 26 -1.83 -19.73 3.45
CA ALA A 26 -1.46 -20.21 2.11
C ALA A 26 -1.50 -21.74 1.98
N PHE A 27 -1.18 -22.48 3.05
CA PHE A 27 -1.28 -23.93 3.06
C PHE A 27 -2.73 -24.43 3.06
N LYS A 28 -3.61 -23.77 3.83
CA LYS A 28 -5.04 -24.11 3.89
C LYS A 28 -5.76 -23.74 2.59
N ASP A 29 -5.40 -22.59 2.00
CA ASP A 29 -5.95 -22.12 0.74
C ASP A 29 -4.84 -21.58 -0.17
N PRO A 30 -4.28 -22.44 -1.05
CA PRO A 30 -3.28 -22.02 -2.02
C PRO A 30 -3.78 -20.94 -3.00
N ALA A 31 -5.09 -20.71 -3.11
CA ALA A 31 -5.62 -19.63 -3.95
C ALA A 31 -5.23 -18.24 -3.44
N ILE A 32 -4.84 -18.09 -2.17
CA ILE A 32 -4.30 -16.82 -1.64
C ILE A 32 -2.99 -16.43 -2.34
N LEU A 33 -2.25 -17.40 -2.90
CA LEU A 33 -0.97 -17.15 -3.56
C LEU A 33 -1.10 -16.49 -4.95
N GLY A 34 -2.28 -16.51 -5.56
CA GLY A 34 -2.47 -16.05 -6.93
C GLY A 34 -3.80 -15.33 -7.13
N PRO A 35 -3.91 -14.39 -8.09
CA PRO A 35 -5.18 -13.73 -8.35
C PRO A 35 -6.22 -14.76 -8.83
N THR A 36 -7.51 -14.52 -8.56
CA THR A 36 -8.61 -15.43 -8.92
C THR A 36 -8.63 -15.78 -10.40
N ALA A 37 -8.23 -14.84 -11.27
CA ALA A 37 -8.09 -15.02 -12.72
C ALA A 37 -6.86 -15.86 -13.14
N ALA A 38 -6.02 -16.32 -12.21
CA ALA A 38 -4.86 -17.18 -12.47
C ALA A 38 -5.16 -18.68 -12.46
N ARG A 39 -6.40 -19.09 -12.19
CA ARG A 39 -6.76 -20.49 -11.87
C ARG A 39 -6.84 -21.40 -13.12
N GLY A 40 -5.86 -21.32 -14.00
CA GLY A 40 -5.56 -22.45 -14.87
C GLY A 40 -5.10 -23.63 -14.01
N ALA A 41 -5.45 -24.87 -14.39
CA ALA A 41 -5.13 -26.07 -13.63
C ALA A 41 -3.65 -26.14 -13.22
N ASN A 42 -2.75 -25.89 -14.18
CA ASN A 42 -1.30 -25.94 -13.96
C ASN A 42 -0.81 -24.89 -12.94
N SER A 43 -1.38 -23.69 -12.95
CA SER A 43 -0.99 -22.65 -11.99
C SER A 43 -1.47 -22.98 -10.58
N PHE A 44 -2.66 -23.55 -10.43
CA PHE A 44 -3.16 -23.93 -9.10
C PHE A 44 -2.32 -25.06 -8.47
N GLU A 45 -1.95 -26.07 -9.25
CA GLU A 45 -1.05 -27.15 -8.80
C GLU A 45 0.32 -26.58 -8.37
N ALA A 46 0.90 -25.68 -9.15
CA ALA A 46 2.17 -25.03 -8.82
C ALA A 46 2.07 -24.21 -7.52
N LEU A 47 1.00 -23.44 -7.33
CA LEU A 47 0.77 -22.67 -6.10
C LEU A 47 0.58 -23.59 -4.88
N SER A 48 -0.15 -24.69 -5.02
CA SER A 48 -0.30 -25.70 -3.97
C SER A 48 1.04 -26.35 -3.60
N ALA A 49 1.86 -26.69 -4.60
CA ALA A 49 3.20 -27.21 -4.39
C ALA A 49 4.11 -26.19 -3.66
N ILE A 50 4.03 -24.90 -4.02
CA ILE A 50 4.74 -23.82 -3.33
C ILE A 50 4.31 -23.74 -1.86
N ALA A 51 3.01 -23.69 -1.58
CA ALA A 51 2.50 -23.60 -0.22
C ALA A 51 2.97 -24.77 0.65
N THR A 52 2.88 -25.99 0.11
CA THR A 52 3.29 -27.23 0.78
C THR A 52 4.80 -27.22 1.06
N ALA A 53 5.62 -26.90 0.06
CA ALA A 53 7.08 -26.87 0.21
C ALA A 53 7.54 -25.76 1.17
N ALA A 54 6.85 -24.62 1.20
CA ALA A 54 7.14 -23.52 2.13
C ALA A 54 6.88 -23.93 3.59
N VAL A 55 5.74 -24.57 3.89
CA VAL A 55 5.47 -25.10 5.24
C VAL A 55 6.50 -26.16 5.64
N ALA A 56 6.84 -27.07 4.73
CA ALA A 56 7.84 -28.10 5.00
C ALA A 56 9.23 -27.50 5.29
N LEU A 57 9.64 -26.50 4.50
CA LEU A 57 10.88 -25.75 4.73
C LEU A 57 10.91 -25.10 6.12
N ALA A 58 9.81 -24.45 6.52
CA ALA A 58 9.70 -23.76 7.81
C ALA A 58 9.79 -24.69 9.03
N ALA A 59 9.51 -25.99 8.86
CA ALA A 59 9.54 -27.02 9.89
C ALA A 59 10.85 -27.84 9.93
N GLN A 60 11.75 -27.62 8.97
CA GLN A 60 12.90 -28.50 8.76
C GLN A 60 14.09 -28.18 9.69
N LYS A 61 14.44 -29.13 10.56
CA LYS A 61 15.55 -29.00 11.53
C LYS A 61 16.94 -29.10 10.91
N GLY A 62 17.11 -29.99 9.93
CA GLY A 62 18.43 -30.27 9.32
C GLY A 62 18.81 -29.26 8.23
N PRO A 63 20.04 -28.69 8.24
CA PRO A 63 20.47 -27.72 7.23
C PRO A 63 20.57 -28.32 5.82
N GLU A 64 20.87 -29.61 5.69
CA GLU A 64 20.91 -30.29 4.38
C GLU A 64 19.51 -30.59 3.84
N ALA A 65 18.58 -31.00 4.70
CA ALA A 65 17.21 -31.28 4.29
C ALA A 65 16.44 -30.03 3.83
N ALA A 66 16.88 -28.83 4.22
CA ALA A 66 16.37 -27.58 3.65
C ALA A 66 16.59 -27.49 2.13
N LEU A 67 17.67 -28.07 1.60
CA LEU A 67 17.96 -28.10 0.16
C LEU A 67 16.86 -28.81 -0.63
N LEU A 68 16.30 -29.89 -0.10
CA LEU A 68 15.24 -30.64 -0.77
C LEU A 68 14.00 -29.75 -0.99
N HIS A 69 13.60 -29.00 0.04
CA HIS A 69 12.44 -28.11 -0.04
C HIS A 69 12.71 -26.87 -0.87
N LEU A 70 13.94 -26.33 -0.85
CA LEU A 70 14.36 -25.25 -1.74
C LEU A 70 14.36 -25.69 -3.21
N ALA A 71 14.81 -26.90 -3.50
CA ALA A 71 14.73 -27.47 -4.86
C ALA A 71 13.26 -27.66 -5.30
N ALA A 72 12.39 -28.13 -4.40
CA ALA A 72 10.96 -28.25 -4.68
C ALA A 72 10.31 -26.88 -4.95
N LEU A 73 10.65 -25.85 -4.18
CA LEU A 73 10.18 -24.48 -4.41
C LEU A 73 10.66 -23.93 -5.76
N ASN A 74 11.93 -24.13 -6.12
CA ASN A 74 12.46 -23.70 -7.41
C ASN A 74 11.75 -24.38 -8.59
N LYS A 75 11.49 -25.69 -8.47
CA LYS A 75 10.73 -26.44 -9.47
C LYS A 75 9.31 -25.90 -9.61
N ALA A 76 8.57 -25.79 -8.51
CA ALA A 76 7.19 -25.31 -8.54
C ALA A 76 7.09 -23.85 -9.04
N LEU A 77 8.05 -22.99 -8.69
CA LEU A 77 8.11 -21.62 -9.20
C LEU A 77 8.37 -21.58 -10.72
N ALA A 78 8.98 -22.62 -11.31
CA ALA A 78 9.16 -22.69 -12.76
C ALA A 78 7.87 -22.89 -13.54
N ASP A 79 6.86 -23.47 -12.89
CA ASP A 79 5.55 -23.71 -13.48
C ASP A 79 4.59 -22.50 -13.31
N VAL A 80 5.03 -21.48 -12.56
CA VAL A 80 4.29 -20.25 -12.37
C VAL A 80 4.70 -19.24 -13.45
N PRO A 81 3.75 -18.57 -14.15
CA PRO A 81 4.07 -17.58 -15.17
C PRO A 81 5.01 -16.49 -14.63
N ASP A 82 6.15 -16.29 -15.29
CA ASP A 82 7.08 -15.16 -15.06
C ASP A 82 6.43 -13.78 -15.27
N CYS A 83 5.20 -13.80 -15.81
CA CYS A 83 4.55 -12.62 -16.31
C CYS A 83 3.83 -11.77 -15.25
N ARG A 84 3.94 -12.13 -13.97
CA ARG A 84 3.22 -11.49 -12.86
C ARG A 84 4.14 -11.32 -11.65
N ALA A 85 3.79 -10.38 -10.78
CA ALA A 85 4.62 -10.00 -9.63
C ALA A 85 4.56 -10.97 -8.43
N TRP A 86 3.54 -11.84 -8.38
CA TRP A 86 3.30 -12.84 -7.33
C TRP A 86 3.70 -12.42 -5.88
N PRO A 87 3.16 -11.31 -5.35
CA PRO A 87 3.58 -10.80 -4.05
C PRO A 87 3.33 -11.81 -2.91
N ALA A 88 2.22 -12.55 -2.94
CA ALA A 88 1.93 -13.58 -1.93
C ALA A 88 2.91 -14.76 -1.97
N VAL A 89 3.26 -15.26 -3.17
CA VAL A 89 4.29 -16.31 -3.33
C VAL A 89 5.63 -15.85 -2.75
N ARG A 90 6.05 -14.63 -3.09
CA ARG A 90 7.28 -14.03 -2.58
C ARG A 90 7.28 -13.98 -1.04
N ARG A 91 6.21 -13.46 -0.44
CA ARG A 91 6.07 -13.32 1.01
C ARG A 91 6.02 -14.67 1.73
N VAL A 92 5.35 -15.67 1.16
CA VAL A 92 5.29 -17.03 1.72
C VAL A 92 6.66 -17.72 1.69
N ILE A 93 7.41 -17.58 0.60
CA ILE A 93 8.78 -18.13 0.53
C ILE A 93 9.70 -17.45 1.53
N VAL A 94 9.66 -16.11 1.63
CA VAL A 94 10.45 -15.37 2.63
C VAL A 94 10.04 -15.74 4.05
N ALA A 95 8.74 -15.87 4.32
CA ALA A 95 8.23 -16.31 5.62
C ALA A 95 8.78 -17.69 6.01
N ALA A 96 8.78 -18.65 5.09
CA ALA A 96 9.34 -19.98 5.32
C ALA A 96 10.85 -19.93 5.65
N LEU A 97 11.62 -19.16 4.89
CA LEU A 97 13.06 -18.96 5.12
C LEU A 97 13.34 -18.31 6.49
N ALA A 98 12.60 -17.25 6.82
CA ALA A 98 12.73 -16.52 8.07
C ALA A 98 12.36 -17.39 9.28
N LEU A 99 11.24 -18.11 9.21
CA LEU A 99 10.80 -19.02 10.27
C LEU A 99 11.75 -20.19 10.46
N ARG A 100 12.21 -20.80 9.37
CA ARG A 100 13.23 -21.86 9.45
C ARG A 100 14.47 -21.34 10.17
N THR A 101 14.96 -20.17 9.76
CA THR A 101 16.20 -19.59 10.32
C THR A 101 16.03 -19.25 11.79
N HIS A 102 14.88 -18.68 12.15
CA HIS A 102 14.53 -18.38 13.54
C HIS A 102 14.48 -19.63 14.43
N ARG A 103 13.88 -20.72 13.94
CA ARG A 103 13.65 -21.95 14.72
C ARG A 103 14.84 -22.90 14.78
N HIS A 104 15.66 -22.92 13.72
CA HIS A 104 16.65 -23.97 13.50
C HIS A 104 18.07 -23.42 13.20
N GLY A 105 18.28 -22.11 13.31
CA GLY A 105 19.57 -21.47 13.07
C GLY A 105 19.85 -21.19 11.58
N PRO A 106 21.09 -20.81 11.22
CA PRO A 106 21.44 -20.41 9.85
C PRO A 106 21.35 -21.55 8.84
N LEU A 107 21.15 -21.22 7.55
CA LEU A 107 21.17 -22.18 6.44
C LEU A 107 22.61 -22.68 6.20
N SER A 108 22.77 -23.86 5.59
CA SER A 108 24.08 -24.25 5.05
C SER A 108 24.45 -23.34 3.87
N PRO A 109 25.73 -23.16 3.52
CA PRO A 109 26.13 -22.33 2.39
C PRO A 109 25.46 -22.72 1.06
N ALA A 110 25.26 -24.02 0.83
CA ALA A 110 24.54 -24.52 -0.35
C ALA A 110 23.06 -24.12 -0.33
N ALA A 111 22.39 -24.24 0.83
CA ALA A 111 20.99 -23.86 0.97
C ALA A 111 20.80 -22.35 0.89
N GLU A 112 21.74 -21.57 1.44
CA GLU A 112 21.76 -20.11 1.30
C GLU A 112 21.90 -19.69 -0.17
N SER A 113 22.78 -20.34 -0.94
CA SER A 113 22.93 -20.08 -2.38
C SER A 113 21.63 -20.39 -3.15
N GLN A 114 20.97 -21.51 -2.88
CA GLN A 114 19.69 -21.85 -3.51
C GLN A 114 18.56 -20.89 -3.12
N ALA A 115 18.52 -20.48 -1.84
CA ALA A 115 17.56 -19.47 -1.37
C ALA A 115 17.79 -18.13 -2.07
N ALA A 116 19.05 -17.70 -2.23
CA ALA A 116 19.38 -16.47 -2.93
C ALA A 116 18.93 -16.49 -4.40
N GLN A 117 19.16 -17.59 -5.11
CA GLN A 117 18.69 -17.77 -6.50
C GLN A 117 17.16 -17.73 -6.60
N LEU A 118 16.47 -18.39 -5.67
CA LEU A 118 15.00 -18.39 -5.59
C LEU A 118 14.45 -16.97 -5.39
N LEU A 119 15.01 -16.22 -4.44
CA LEU A 119 14.61 -14.84 -4.17
C LEU A 119 14.93 -13.91 -5.35
N GLN A 120 16.07 -14.10 -6.02
CA GLN A 120 16.41 -13.37 -7.23
C GLN A 120 15.38 -13.58 -8.35
N ARG A 121 14.94 -14.83 -8.56
CA ARG A 121 13.92 -15.16 -9.56
C ARG A 121 12.59 -14.46 -9.27
N LEU A 122 12.18 -14.42 -8.00
CA LEU A 122 10.99 -13.70 -7.56
C LEU A 122 11.10 -12.19 -7.81
N TYR A 123 12.29 -11.61 -7.57
CA TYR A 123 12.56 -10.22 -7.90
C TYR A 123 12.45 -9.94 -9.40
N PHE A 124 13.02 -10.80 -10.25
CA PHE A 124 12.88 -10.66 -11.70
C PHE A 124 11.43 -10.70 -12.17
N ALA A 125 10.62 -11.63 -11.66
CA ALA A 125 9.21 -11.71 -11.96
C ALA A 125 8.46 -10.42 -11.56
N HIS A 126 8.79 -9.84 -10.40
CA HIS A 126 8.28 -8.54 -9.95
C HIS A 126 8.61 -7.42 -10.93
N ILE A 127 9.87 -7.25 -11.32
CA ILE A 127 10.27 -6.15 -12.21
C ILE A 127 9.68 -6.30 -13.61
N LEU A 128 9.71 -7.51 -14.19
CA LEU A 128 9.06 -7.77 -15.48
C LEU A 128 7.56 -7.45 -15.44
N SER A 129 6.90 -7.78 -14.32
CA SER A 129 5.51 -7.42 -14.10
C SER A 129 5.30 -5.91 -13.98
N ALA A 130 6.15 -5.21 -13.24
CA ALA A 130 6.08 -3.76 -13.08
C ALA A 130 6.19 -3.05 -14.44
N GLN A 131 7.16 -3.43 -15.26
CA GLN A 131 7.35 -2.89 -16.61
C GLN A 131 6.14 -3.11 -17.52
N ARG A 132 5.60 -4.33 -17.54
CA ARG A 132 4.41 -4.64 -18.36
C ARG A 132 3.19 -3.85 -17.91
N LYS A 133 2.99 -3.71 -16.60
CA LYS A 133 1.88 -2.95 -16.02
C LYS A 133 1.99 -1.50 -16.49
N GLY A 134 3.16 -0.88 -16.28
CA GLY A 134 3.53 0.44 -16.79
C GLY A 134 2.72 1.60 -16.20
N VAL A 135 1.94 1.32 -15.16
CA VAL A 135 1.09 2.25 -14.45
C VAL A 135 1.09 1.85 -12.99
N VAL A 136 1.26 2.81 -12.08
CA VAL A 136 1.20 2.63 -10.64
C VAL A 136 -0.17 3.03 -10.12
N GLU A 137 -0.84 2.11 -9.43
CA GLU A 137 -2.01 2.40 -8.61
C GLU A 137 -1.55 2.55 -7.15
N PHE A 138 -1.68 3.75 -6.61
CA PHE A 138 -1.39 4.04 -5.21
C PHE A 138 -2.67 4.00 -4.39
N THR A 139 -2.80 3.01 -3.52
CA THR A 139 -3.89 2.93 -2.54
C THR A 139 -3.57 3.88 -1.39
N HIS A 140 -4.15 5.08 -1.43
CA HIS A 140 -3.88 6.12 -0.46
C HIS A 140 -4.90 6.07 0.68
N VAL A 141 -4.50 5.47 1.79
CA VAL A 141 -5.24 5.62 3.04
C VAL A 141 -4.96 7.02 3.58
N SER A 142 -5.96 7.90 3.53
CA SER A 142 -5.84 9.30 3.94
C SER A 142 -5.07 9.50 5.25
N ARG A 143 -4.12 10.45 5.22
CA ARG A 143 -3.17 10.79 6.30
C ARG A 143 -2.05 9.76 6.53
N SER A 144 -1.82 8.86 5.57
CA SER A 144 -0.69 7.93 5.57
C SER A 144 0.49 8.35 4.67
N GLY A 145 0.47 9.56 4.11
CA GLY A 145 1.62 10.11 3.37
C GLY A 145 1.40 10.31 1.86
N GLY A 146 0.15 10.35 1.38
CA GLY A 146 -0.08 10.40 -0.07
C GLY A 146 0.41 11.66 -0.78
N THR A 147 0.40 12.82 -0.13
CA THR A 147 1.02 14.03 -0.68
C THR A 147 2.52 13.82 -0.95
N THR A 148 3.24 13.25 0.02
CA THR A 148 4.65 12.90 -0.13
C THR A 148 4.86 11.87 -1.22
N PHE A 149 4.03 10.83 -1.30
CA PHE A 149 4.12 9.84 -2.37
C PHE A 149 3.95 10.48 -3.76
N CYS A 150 2.97 11.36 -3.91
CA CYS A 150 2.66 12.03 -5.17
C CYS A 150 3.82 12.94 -5.64
N GLN A 151 4.42 13.71 -4.74
CA GLN A 151 5.58 14.55 -5.07
C GLN A 151 6.84 13.72 -5.37
N LEU A 152 7.07 12.63 -4.62
CA LEU A 152 8.12 11.68 -4.96
C LEU A 152 7.89 11.08 -6.34
N ALA A 153 6.65 10.76 -6.71
CA ALA A 153 6.34 10.27 -8.05
C ALA A 153 6.74 11.29 -9.13
N GLN A 154 6.39 12.57 -8.93
CA GLN A 154 6.78 13.66 -9.84
C GLN A 154 8.30 13.75 -10.01
N ARG A 155 9.05 13.75 -8.91
CA ARG A 155 10.52 13.80 -8.91
C ARG A 155 11.17 12.62 -9.61
N ASN A 156 10.54 11.45 -9.51
CA ASN A 156 10.95 10.24 -10.23
C ASN A 156 10.44 10.17 -11.67
N GLY A 157 9.98 11.29 -12.25
CA GLY A 157 9.58 11.39 -13.65
C GLY A 157 8.24 10.70 -13.97
N CYS A 158 7.42 10.41 -12.97
CA CYS A 158 6.07 9.93 -13.22
C CYS A 158 5.19 11.06 -13.77
N SER A 159 4.05 10.66 -14.33
CA SER A 159 3.05 11.54 -14.94
C SER A 159 1.67 11.18 -14.41
N THR A 160 0.86 12.19 -14.15
CA THR A 160 -0.52 12.07 -13.67
C THR A 160 -1.32 13.29 -14.13
N GLU A 161 -2.60 13.37 -13.76
CA GLU A 161 -3.44 14.53 -14.10
C GLU A 161 -2.98 15.79 -13.36
N ASP A 162 -2.67 15.65 -12.07
CA ASP A 162 -2.19 16.75 -11.24
C ASP A 162 -1.35 16.31 -10.03
N PHE A 163 -0.19 16.96 -9.84
CA PHE A 163 0.71 16.74 -8.70
C PHE A 163 0.49 17.72 -7.54
N ARG A 164 -0.41 18.71 -7.68
CA ARG A 164 -0.71 19.69 -6.63
C ARG A 164 -1.13 18.99 -5.33
N HIS A 165 -0.72 19.56 -4.21
CA HIS A 165 -0.96 19.03 -2.86
C HIS A 165 -2.44 18.75 -2.54
N LYS A 166 -3.38 19.49 -3.16
CA LYS A 166 -4.82 19.30 -2.95
C LYS A 166 -5.35 18.07 -3.68
N GLU A 167 -4.76 17.71 -4.83
CA GLU A 167 -5.22 16.64 -5.70
C GLU A 167 -4.52 15.30 -5.45
N ASN A 168 -3.31 15.28 -4.88
CA ASN A 168 -2.58 14.04 -4.52
C ASN A 168 -2.59 12.97 -5.64
N CYS A 169 -2.36 13.36 -6.89
CA CYS A 169 -2.33 12.43 -8.04
C CYS A 169 -3.67 11.70 -8.28
N LEU A 170 -4.80 12.30 -7.90
CA LEU A 170 -6.13 11.81 -8.26
C LEU A 170 -6.38 11.95 -9.77
N ILE A 171 -7.27 11.10 -10.29
CA ILE A 171 -7.87 11.25 -11.62
C ILE A 171 -9.34 11.54 -11.39
N GLU A 172 -9.81 12.72 -11.79
CA GLU A 172 -11.18 13.18 -11.48
C GLU A 172 -12.22 12.16 -11.97
N ALA A 173 -12.01 11.63 -13.18
CA ALA A 173 -12.91 10.67 -13.82
C ALA A 173 -13.06 9.33 -13.07
N PHE A 174 -12.20 9.01 -12.09
CA PHE A 174 -12.28 7.76 -11.33
C PHE A 174 -13.06 7.88 -10.02
N ASP A 175 -13.42 9.10 -9.61
CA ASP A 175 -14.26 9.36 -8.44
C ASP A 175 -13.70 8.77 -7.11
N ASP A 176 -12.37 8.70 -7.01
CA ASP A 176 -11.65 8.10 -5.87
C ASP A 176 -11.25 9.11 -4.78
N ALA A 177 -11.85 10.30 -4.80
CA ALA A 177 -11.61 11.31 -3.78
C ALA A 177 -11.99 10.79 -2.38
N PRO A 178 -11.32 11.27 -1.31
CA PRO A 178 -11.58 10.81 0.05
C PRO A 178 -13.01 11.14 0.51
N ARG A 179 -13.66 10.19 1.20
CA ARG A 179 -15.05 10.32 1.69
C ARG A 179 -15.15 9.82 3.12
N TYR A 180 -15.15 10.71 4.09
CA TYR A 180 -15.12 10.28 5.49
C TYR A 180 -15.97 11.13 6.43
N VAL A 181 -16.61 12.19 5.95
CA VAL A 181 -17.49 13.03 6.78
C VAL A 181 -18.92 12.48 6.71
N ASP A 182 -19.49 12.17 7.86
CA ASP A 182 -20.94 11.94 7.95
C ASP A 182 -21.66 13.30 7.90
N LEU A 183 -22.29 13.60 6.75
CA LEU A 183 -22.96 14.88 6.54
C LEU A 183 -24.20 15.05 7.41
N ALA A 184 -24.88 13.96 7.79
CA ALA A 184 -26.03 14.04 8.67
C ALA A 184 -25.59 14.43 10.09
N VAL A 185 -24.47 13.83 10.57
CA VAL A 185 -23.88 14.21 11.85
C VAL A 185 -23.33 15.63 11.80
N HIS A 186 -22.61 16.01 10.75
CA HIS A 186 -22.12 17.38 10.56
C HIS A 186 -23.24 18.40 10.69
N ASN A 187 -24.36 18.19 9.97
CA ASN A 187 -25.52 19.08 10.02
C ASN A 187 -26.21 19.10 11.39
N ALA A 188 -26.21 17.98 12.11
CA ALA A 188 -26.80 17.86 13.45
C ALA A 188 -25.94 18.49 14.56
N LEU A 189 -24.63 18.66 14.34
CA LEU A 189 -23.74 19.35 15.28
C LEU A 189 -23.98 20.86 15.31
N ARG A 190 -24.55 21.42 14.24
CA ARG A 190 -24.90 22.83 14.15
C ARG A 190 -26.23 23.12 14.87
N PRO A 191 -26.34 24.16 15.72
CA PRO A 191 -27.60 24.54 16.33
C PRO A 191 -28.67 24.87 15.28
N PRO A 192 -29.95 24.49 15.49
CA PRO A 192 -31.02 24.78 14.57
C PRO A 192 -31.15 26.29 14.28
N GLY A 193 -31.26 26.65 12.99
CA GLY A 193 -31.44 28.04 12.56
C GLY A 193 -30.17 28.89 12.51
N VAL A 194 -29.00 28.35 12.86
CA VAL A 194 -27.72 29.03 12.71
C VAL A 194 -27.16 28.73 11.32
N ALA A 195 -27.03 29.75 10.47
CA ALA A 195 -26.30 29.63 9.20
C ALA A 195 -24.80 29.77 9.46
N THR A 196 -23.99 28.96 8.78
CA THR A 196 -22.53 29.01 8.93
C THR A 196 -21.85 28.98 7.57
N ARG A 197 -20.55 29.29 7.53
CA ARG A 197 -19.72 29.12 6.32
C ARG A 197 -19.41 27.66 5.97
N CYS A 198 -19.88 26.71 6.76
CA CYS A 198 -19.53 25.30 6.64
C CYS A 198 -20.69 24.39 6.25
N ASP A 199 -21.82 24.96 5.84
CA ASP A 199 -23.02 24.20 5.47
C ASP A 199 -22.76 23.20 4.32
N ASP A 200 -21.79 23.49 3.45
CA ASP A 200 -21.38 22.64 2.33
C ASP A 200 -20.04 21.93 2.60
N MET A 201 -20.05 20.98 3.55
CA MET A 201 -18.83 20.25 3.88
C MET A 201 -18.47 19.21 2.80
N ALA A 202 -17.28 19.36 2.19
CA ALA A 202 -16.75 18.38 1.25
C ALA A 202 -16.44 17.02 1.91
N LYS A 203 -16.27 15.97 1.08
CA LYS A 203 -15.85 14.61 1.49
C LYS A 203 -16.92 13.84 2.28
N GLY A 204 -18.20 14.07 1.95
CA GLY A 204 -19.31 13.31 2.48
C GLY A 204 -19.20 11.82 2.18
N VAL A 205 -19.54 10.96 3.14
CA VAL A 205 -19.61 9.51 2.92
C VAL A 205 -20.74 9.20 1.94
N ALA A 206 -20.38 8.90 0.70
CA ALA A 206 -21.29 8.51 -0.37
C ALA A 206 -20.64 7.42 -1.24
N PRO A 207 -21.42 6.47 -1.80
CA PRO A 207 -20.90 5.53 -2.80
C PRO A 207 -20.29 6.25 -4.00
N ARG A 208 -19.38 5.60 -4.73
CA ARG A 208 -18.98 6.12 -6.05
C ARG A 208 -20.22 6.33 -6.92
N ALA A 209 -20.28 7.45 -7.62
CA ALA A 209 -21.36 7.71 -8.56
C ALA A 209 -21.31 6.73 -9.74
N GLN A 210 -20.10 6.38 -10.16
CA GLN A 210 -19.83 5.38 -11.18
C GLN A 210 -18.53 4.64 -10.87
N GLU A 211 -18.59 3.30 -10.80
CA GLU A 211 -17.39 2.48 -10.71
C GLU A 211 -16.78 2.26 -12.10
N VAL A 212 -15.58 2.78 -12.31
CA VAL A 212 -14.79 2.54 -13.53
C VAL A 212 -14.00 1.25 -13.36
N SER A 213 -14.09 0.31 -14.31
CA SER A 213 -13.38 -0.96 -14.21
C SER A 213 -11.86 -0.79 -14.31
N CYS A 214 -11.10 -1.74 -13.77
CA CYS A 214 -9.62 -1.70 -13.85
C CYS A 214 -9.07 -1.68 -15.29
N GLY A 215 -9.78 -2.31 -16.24
CA GLY A 215 -9.40 -2.28 -17.65
C GLY A 215 -9.55 -0.88 -18.26
N GLU A 216 -10.69 -0.23 -17.97
CA GLU A 216 -10.98 1.13 -18.41
C GLU A 216 -10.04 2.15 -17.76
N ARG A 217 -9.81 2.04 -16.44
CA ARG A 217 -8.86 2.88 -15.69
C ARG A 217 -7.47 2.86 -16.32
N ARG A 218 -6.89 1.68 -16.51
CA ARG A 218 -5.56 1.54 -17.12
C ARG A 218 -5.53 2.08 -18.56
N SER A 219 -6.60 1.85 -19.31
CA SER A 219 -6.70 2.33 -20.70
C SER A 219 -6.77 3.86 -20.76
N ALA A 220 -7.53 4.49 -19.86
CA ALA A 220 -7.61 5.94 -19.74
C ALA A 220 -6.25 6.55 -19.38
N LEU A 221 -5.59 6.02 -18.34
CA LEU A 221 -4.25 6.45 -17.93
C LEU A 221 -3.24 6.36 -19.08
N ARG A 222 -3.23 5.24 -19.81
CA ARG A 222 -2.33 5.06 -20.97
C ARG A 222 -2.61 6.02 -22.11
N ARG A 223 -3.88 6.30 -22.41
CA ARG A 223 -4.25 7.29 -23.45
C ARG A 223 -3.81 8.70 -23.08
N ALA A 224 -3.89 9.04 -21.80
CA ALA A 224 -3.46 10.34 -21.27
C ALA A 224 -1.95 10.42 -21.00
N GLY A 225 -1.20 9.34 -21.23
CA GLY A 225 0.23 9.28 -20.92
C GLY A 225 0.56 9.32 -19.43
N HIS A 226 -0.41 9.01 -18.56
CA HIS A 226 -0.23 8.93 -17.12
C HIS A 226 0.36 7.58 -16.70
N SER A 227 1.31 7.63 -15.76
CA SER A 227 2.05 6.48 -15.23
C SER A 227 1.82 6.26 -13.74
N VAL A 228 1.17 7.19 -13.03
CA VAL A 228 0.77 7.03 -11.63
C VAL A 228 -0.61 7.64 -11.38
N TYR A 229 -1.39 7.03 -10.49
CA TYR A 229 -2.54 7.66 -9.88
C TYR A 229 -2.77 7.19 -8.45
N SER A 230 -3.52 7.97 -7.69
CA SER A 230 -3.95 7.69 -6.33
C SER A 230 -5.43 7.29 -6.29
N ASN A 231 -5.75 6.26 -5.52
CA ASN A 231 -7.11 5.95 -5.09
C ASN A 231 -7.21 6.28 -3.60
N GLU A 232 -7.91 7.37 -3.25
CA GLU A 232 -8.03 7.85 -1.86
C GLU A 232 -9.31 7.37 -1.14
N TYR A 233 -10.19 6.65 -1.82
CA TYR A 233 -11.46 6.22 -1.24
C TYR A 233 -11.36 4.81 -0.66
N THR A 234 -11.56 3.79 -1.50
CA THR A 234 -11.57 2.37 -1.13
C THR A 234 -11.07 1.53 -2.29
N ALA A 235 -10.69 0.27 -2.04
CA ALA A 235 -10.51 -0.71 -3.10
C ALA A 235 -11.75 -0.72 -4.03
N VAL A 236 -11.52 -0.95 -5.33
CA VAL A 236 -12.61 -1.01 -6.30
C VAL A 236 -13.42 -2.29 -6.10
N GLY A 237 -14.68 -2.29 -6.55
CA GLY A 237 -15.62 -3.33 -6.22
C GLY A 237 -15.99 -3.30 -4.74
N GLY A 238 -16.51 -4.42 -4.25
CA GLY A 238 -16.86 -4.56 -2.84
C GLY A 238 -17.99 -3.67 -2.35
N ALA A 239 -18.76 -3.03 -3.25
CA ALA A 239 -19.94 -2.26 -2.88
C ALA A 239 -21.07 -3.13 -2.30
N GLU A 240 -21.21 -4.36 -2.82
CA GLU A 240 -22.17 -5.35 -2.34
C GLU A 240 -21.63 -6.20 -1.19
N HIS A 241 -20.37 -6.63 -1.28
CA HIS A 241 -19.76 -7.53 -0.30
C HIS A 241 -18.23 -7.33 -0.21
N PRO A 242 -17.65 -7.25 1.00
CA PRO A 242 -16.20 -7.02 1.19
C PRO A 242 -15.28 -7.96 0.40
N ALA A 243 -15.66 -9.22 0.23
CA ALA A 243 -14.86 -10.20 -0.51
C ALA A 243 -14.74 -9.94 -2.02
N HIS A 244 -15.56 -9.03 -2.58
CA HIS A 244 -15.48 -8.63 -3.98
C HIS A 244 -14.58 -7.42 -4.21
N ALA A 245 -14.09 -6.78 -3.14
CA ALA A 245 -13.16 -5.69 -3.26
C ALA A 245 -11.84 -6.19 -3.87
N HIS A 246 -11.23 -5.35 -4.70
CA HIS A 246 -9.98 -5.67 -5.34
C HIS A 246 -9.21 -4.40 -5.70
N HIS A 247 -7.92 -4.56 -5.92
CA HIS A 247 -7.07 -3.57 -6.56
C HIS A 247 -6.80 -3.99 -8.00
N CYS A 248 -6.42 -3.03 -8.83
CA CYS A 248 -6.26 -3.24 -10.24
C CYS A 248 -4.99 -4.04 -10.54
N GLY A 249 -5.13 -5.37 -10.57
CA GLY A 249 -4.03 -6.31 -10.81
C GLY A 249 -3.33 -6.15 -12.16
N ASN A 250 -3.90 -5.38 -13.10
CA ASN A 250 -3.29 -4.96 -14.36
C ASN A 250 -2.39 -3.70 -14.22
N MET A 251 -2.28 -3.13 -13.02
CA MET A 251 -1.44 -2.00 -12.62
C MET A 251 -0.54 -2.40 -11.45
N LEU A 252 0.56 -1.69 -11.22
CA LEU A 252 1.48 -1.95 -10.11
C LEU A 252 0.89 -1.33 -8.85
N THR A 253 0.45 -2.16 -7.93
CA THR A 253 -0.29 -1.72 -6.74
C THR A 253 0.66 -1.39 -5.59
N VAL A 254 0.47 -0.21 -5.01
CA VAL A 254 1.28 0.31 -3.91
C VAL A 254 0.36 0.70 -2.77
N LEU A 255 0.68 0.29 -1.55
CA LEU A 255 -0.01 0.72 -0.34
C LEU A 255 0.99 1.36 0.61
N GLN A 256 0.67 2.55 1.11
CA GLN A 256 1.39 3.14 2.22
C GLN A 256 0.57 3.04 3.49
N VAL A 257 1.11 2.33 4.48
CA VAL A 257 0.51 2.21 5.81
C VAL A 257 1.18 3.17 6.79
N ARG A 258 0.39 3.58 7.78
CA ARG A 258 0.78 4.41 8.91
C ARG A 258 0.20 3.79 10.17
N HIS A 259 0.91 3.91 11.30
CA HIS A 259 0.41 3.42 12.58
C HIS A 259 -0.99 4.01 12.86
N PRO A 260 -2.02 3.18 13.09
CA PRO A 260 -3.41 3.63 13.14
C PRO A 260 -3.68 4.73 14.16
N HIS A 261 -3.04 4.69 15.33
CA HIS A 261 -3.21 5.74 16.33
C HIS A 261 -2.65 7.10 15.86
N ALA A 262 -1.47 7.09 15.24
CA ALA A 262 -0.87 8.31 14.70
C ALA A 262 -1.70 8.85 13.51
N ARG A 263 -2.26 7.95 12.70
CA ARG A 263 -3.19 8.30 11.62
C ARG A 263 -4.45 8.96 12.17
N VAL A 264 -5.09 8.39 13.19
CA VAL A 264 -6.30 8.95 13.83
C VAL A 264 -6.06 10.37 14.35
N VAL A 265 -4.99 10.59 15.13
CA VAL A 265 -4.64 11.93 15.63
C VAL A 265 -4.37 12.89 14.47
N SER A 266 -3.65 12.45 13.45
CA SER A 266 -3.37 13.24 12.26
C SER A 266 -4.64 13.63 11.50
N HIS A 267 -5.64 12.76 11.48
CA HIS A 267 -6.93 12.99 10.83
C HIS A 267 -7.79 13.96 11.62
N ILE A 268 -7.81 13.86 12.96
CA ILE A 268 -8.47 14.82 13.84
C ILE A 268 -7.87 16.22 13.66
N LYS A 269 -6.53 16.34 13.72
CA LYS A 269 -5.84 17.63 13.49
C LYS A 269 -6.16 18.19 12.10
N HIS A 270 -6.20 17.34 11.07
CA HIS A 270 -6.57 17.75 9.71
C HIS A 270 -7.99 18.31 9.65
N MET A 271 -8.95 17.60 10.24
CA MET A 271 -10.33 18.04 10.23
C MET A 271 -10.52 19.30 11.05
N TRP A 272 -9.91 19.39 12.23
CA TRP A 272 -9.91 20.61 13.04
C TRP A 272 -9.39 21.83 12.25
N HIS A 273 -8.29 21.65 11.51
CA HIS A 273 -7.76 22.67 10.62
C HIS A 273 -8.71 23.00 9.46
N ALA A 274 -9.34 22.00 8.86
CA ALA A 274 -10.30 22.19 7.79
C ALA A 274 -11.52 23.00 8.25
N TYR A 275 -12.07 22.72 9.44
CA TYR A 275 -13.12 23.55 10.03
C TYR A 275 -12.62 24.96 10.34
N SER A 276 -11.42 25.11 10.92
CA SER A 276 -10.85 26.45 11.19
C SER A 276 -10.72 27.28 9.91
N LYS A 277 -10.27 26.67 8.80
CA LYS A 277 -10.14 27.36 7.51
C LYS A 277 -11.48 27.66 6.84
N ARG A 278 -12.36 26.68 6.75
CA ARG A 278 -13.65 26.80 6.02
C ARG A 278 -14.70 27.57 6.83
N CYS A 279 -14.86 27.23 8.10
CA CYS A 279 -15.88 27.81 8.97
C CYS A 279 -15.43 29.15 9.55
N LYS A 280 -14.13 29.45 9.54
CA LYS A 280 -13.54 30.63 10.18
C LYS A 280 -13.97 30.69 11.65
N GLY A 281 -14.59 31.79 12.08
CA GLY A 281 -15.11 31.95 13.44
C GLY A 281 -16.25 30.99 13.82
N ASP A 282 -16.90 30.36 12.84
CA ASP A 282 -18.06 29.49 13.08
C ASP A 282 -17.66 28.06 13.48
N ARG A 283 -16.36 27.72 13.50
CA ARG A 283 -15.91 26.37 13.86
C ARG A 283 -16.47 25.92 15.20
N ASP A 284 -16.42 26.79 16.20
CA ASP A 284 -16.74 26.43 17.59
C ASP A 284 -18.23 26.09 17.75
N VAL A 285 -19.10 26.60 16.86
CA VAL A 285 -20.53 26.24 16.77
C VAL A 285 -20.75 24.74 16.62
N TYR A 286 -19.86 24.05 15.89
CA TYR A 286 -19.96 22.60 15.64
C TYR A 286 -19.44 21.73 16.80
N PHE A 287 -18.77 22.33 17.78
CA PHE A 287 -18.08 21.61 18.85
C PHE A 287 -18.40 22.17 20.24
N GLU A 288 -19.47 22.96 20.39
CA GLU A 288 -19.93 23.51 21.69
C GLU A 288 -20.22 22.40 22.71
N GLY A 289 -20.84 21.30 22.24
CA GLY A 289 -21.12 20.12 23.06
C GLY A 289 -19.88 19.28 23.40
N GLY A 290 -18.69 19.71 23.00
CA GLY A 290 -17.43 19.02 23.22
C GLY A 290 -16.89 18.31 21.98
N ARG A 291 -15.61 17.93 22.08
CA ARG A 291 -14.82 17.30 21.00
C ARG A 291 -14.19 16.00 21.50
N ASP A 292 -14.99 15.16 22.14
CA ASP A 292 -14.54 13.87 22.65
C ASP A 292 -14.39 12.81 21.53
N ALA A 293 -13.95 11.62 21.91
CA ALA A 293 -13.79 10.50 20.98
C ALA A 293 -15.11 10.06 20.32
N GLU A 294 -16.26 10.24 20.98
CA GLU A 294 -17.56 9.86 20.44
C GLU A 294 -18.03 10.84 19.37
N THR A 295 -17.86 12.14 19.61
CA THR A 295 -18.15 13.17 18.60
C THR A 295 -17.30 12.97 17.34
N TRP A 296 -16.00 12.74 17.48
CA TRP A 296 -15.16 12.42 16.32
C TRP A 296 -15.55 11.10 15.65
N GLY A 297 -15.88 10.07 16.44
CA GLY A 297 -16.32 8.77 15.94
C GLY A 297 -17.61 8.83 15.14
N ARG A 298 -18.57 9.69 15.52
CA ARG A 298 -19.80 9.91 14.75
C ARG A 298 -19.57 10.75 13.51
N LEU A 299 -18.75 11.81 13.61
CA LEU A 299 -18.49 12.73 12.51
C LEU A 299 -17.65 12.08 11.40
N LEU A 300 -16.70 11.22 11.78
CA LEU A 300 -15.70 10.62 10.88
C LEU A 300 -15.66 9.09 11.02
N PRO A 301 -16.79 8.39 10.80
CA PRO A 301 -16.96 7.01 11.26
C PRO A 301 -15.91 6.05 10.70
N ALA A 302 -15.64 6.12 9.40
CA ALA A 302 -14.62 5.27 8.78
C ALA A 302 -13.20 5.65 9.25
N ALA A 303 -12.86 6.94 9.27
CA ALA A 303 -11.52 7.39 9.62
C ALA A 303 -11.15 7.11 11.08
N MET A 304 -12.13 7.05 11.98
CA MET A 304 -11.94 6.83 13.42
C MET A 304 -12.04 5.36 13.85
N ASN A 305 -12.41 4.42 12.96
CA ASN A 305 -12.63 3.02 13.32
C ASN A 305 -12.15 2.06 12.22
N ASN A 306 -10.96 1.47 12.40
CA ASN A 306 -10.38 0.47 11.50
C ASN A 306 -10.34 0.92 10.02
N TYR A 307 -9.84 2.13 9.78
CA TYR A 307 -9.85 2.77 8.45
C TYR A 307 -9.04 2.02 7.41
N LEU A 308 -7.89 1.42 7.79
CA LEU A 308 -7.06 0.65 6.85
C LEU A 308 -7.84 -0.57 6.35
N ILE A 309 -8.45 -1.34 7.26
CA ILE A 309 -9.32 -2.47 6.89
C ILE A 309 -10.47 -1.99 5.99
N ARG A 310 -11.16 -0.92 6.38
CA ARG A 310 -12.29 -0.35 5.62
C ARG A 310 -11.90 0.07 4.21
N SER A 311 -10.77 0.77 4.06
CA SER A 311 -10.27 1.19 2.74
C SER A 311 -9.88 0.00 1.87
N MET A 312 -9.33 -1.07 2.44
CA MET A 312 -8.94 -2.26 1.67
C MET A 312 -10.11 -3.14 1.24
N LEU A 313 -11.23 -3.11 1.97
CA LEU A 313 -12.35 -4.02 1.78
C LEU A 313 -13.54 -3.42 1.01
N GLY A 314 -13.34 -2.29 0.35
CA GLY A 314 -14.35 -1.66 -0.51
C GLY A 314 -15.50 -0.99 0.26
N GLU A 315 -16.48 -0.50 -0.50
CA GLU A 315 -17.52 0.39 0.04
C GLU A 315 -18.48 -0.29 1.02
N ALA A 316 -18.69 -1.62 0.93
CA ALA A 316 -19.51 -2.35 1.89
C ALA A 316 -18.91 -2.30 3.29
N ALA A 317 -17.61 -2.62 3.42
CA ALA A 317 -16.91 -2.54 4.71
C ALA A 317 -16.76 -1.08 5.16
N PHE A 318 -16.48 -0.17 4.23
CA PHE A 318 -16.26 1.24 4.54
C PHE A 318 -17.45 1.91 5.23
N ARG A 319 -18.67 1.57 4.79
CA ARG A 319 -19.93 2.14 5.31
C ARG A 319 -20.49 1.42 6.54
N LEU A 320 -19.86 0.36 7.03
CA LEU A 320 -20.34 -0.32 8.24
C LEU A 320 -20.39 0.64 9.44
N PRO A 321 -21.34 0.46 10.38
CA PRO A 321 -21.35 1.25 11.62
C PRO A 321 -20.03 1.17 12.40
N VAL A 322 -19.78 2.16 13.25
CA VAL A 322 -18.61 2.13 14.16
C VAL A 322 -18.69 0.87 15.04
N GLY A 323 -17.59 0.13 15.12
CA GLY A 323 -17.50 -1.11 15.91
C GLY A 323 -17.95 -2.37 15.17
N ALA A 324 -18.50 -2.27 13.95
CA ALA A 324 -18.97 -3.42 13.17
C ALA A 324 -17.86 -4.14 12.38
N ILE A 325 -16.63 -3.62 12.37
CA ILE A 325 -15.47 -4.33 11.80
C ILE A 325 -15.08 -5.48 12.70
N THR A 326 -15.08 -6.69 12.16
CA THR A 326 -14.87 -7.95 12.89
C THR A 326 -13.50 -8.58 12.58
N ARG A 327 -13.20 -9.70 13.25
CA ARG A 327 -12.00 -10.50 13.00
C ARG A 327 -11.97 -11.06 11.57
N GLU A 328 -13.11 -11.46 11.04
CA GLU A 328 -13.24 -11.97 9.67
C GLU A 328 -12.82 -10.91 8.63
N HIS A 329 -13.19 -9.65 8.88
CA HIS A 329 -12.74 -8.54 8.05
C HIS A 329 -11.21 -8.37 8.11
N LEU A 330 -10.60 -8.48 9.30
CA LEU A 330 -9.15 -8.45 9.43
C LEU A 330 -8.48 -9.57 8.63
N GLU A 331 -8.96 -10.82 8.73
CA GLU A 331 -8.37 -11.93 8.00
C GLU A 331 -8.50 -11.75 6.48
N LEU A 332 -9.65 -11.26 6.00
CA LEU A 332 -9.82 -10.92 4.59
C LEU A 332 -8.85 -9.80 4.15
N ALA A 333 -8.69 -8.75 4.96
CA ALA A 333 -7.76 -7.66 4.66
C ALA A 333 -6.30 -8.14 4.65
N ARG A 334 -5.90 -9.07 5.52
CA ARG A 334 -4.57 -9.72 5.49
C ARG A 334 -4.34 -10.47 4.19
N VAL A 335 -5.34 -11.23 3.72
CA VAL A 335 -5.28 -11.92 2.42
C VAL A 335 -5.09 -10.92 1.29
N PHE A 336 -5.89 -9.84 1.27
CA PHE A 336 -5.79 -8.82 0.22
C PHE A 336 -4.44 -8.11 0.24
N LEU A 337 -3.94 -7.79 1.44
CA LEU A 337 -2.63 -7.18 1.60
C LEU A 337 -1.55 -8.09 1.02
N ALA A 338 -1.57 -9.38 1.39
CA ALA A 338 -0.59 -10.37 0.95
C ALA A 338 -0.65 -10.63 -0.58
N GLN A 339 -1.86 -10.72 -1.15
CA GLN A 339 -2.10 -11.14 -2.53
C GLN A 339 -2.09 -9.99 -3.53
N GLN A 340 -2.63 -8.83 -3.16
CA GLN A 340 -2.96 -7.77 -4.10
C GLN A 340 -1.97 -6.61 -4.09
N MET A 341 -1.22 -6.38 -3.01
CA MET A 341 -0.23 -5.30 -2.93
C MET A 341 1.13 -5.73 -3.46
N ASN A 342 1.61 -5.10 -4.53
CA ASN A 342 2.94 -5.41 -5.08
C ASN A 342 4.07 -4.78 -4.25
N VAL A 343 3.85 -3.56 -3.76
CA VAL A 343 4.78 -2.81 -2.91
C VAL A 343 4.04 -2.27 -1.69
N ILE A 344 4.66 -2.38 -0.52
CA ILE A 344 4.13 -1.84 0.73
C ILE A 344 5.15 -0.85 1.29
N LEU A 345 4.69 0.34 1.61
CA LEU A 345 5.47 1.38 2.28
C LEU A 345 4.96 1.52 3.72
N VAL A 346 5.88 1.72 4.66
CA VAL A 346 5.56 1.92 6.07
C VAL A 346 6.08 3.30 6.44
N LEU A 347 5.17 4.24 6.69
CA LEU A 347 5.52 5.65 6.84
C LEU A 347 6.55 5.88 7.95
N GLU A 348 6.44 5.17 9.06
CA GLU A 348 7.35 5.29 10.21
C GLU A 348 8.71 4.61 10.01
N GLU A 349 8.84 3.71 9.02
CA GLU A 349 10.05 2.92 8.77
C GLU A 349 10.74 3.44 7.50
N ALA A 350 11.36 4.63 7.60
CA ALA A 350 11.97 5.33 6.47
C ALA A 350 12.96 4.46 5.68
N ARG A 351 13.79 3.67 6.38
CA ARG A 351 14.73 2.74 5.72
C ARG A 351 13.98 1.69 4.91
N LEU A 352 12.94 1.08 5.49
CA LEU A 352 12.17 0.04 4.82
C LEU A 352 11.44 0.59 3.58
N SER A 353 10.85 1.78 3.71
CA SER A 353 10.22 2.50 2.61
C SER A 353 11.24 2.87 1.53
N PHE A 354 12.46 3.28 1.88
CA PHE A 354 13.53 3.52 0.91
C PHE A 354 13.83 2.28 0.05
N HIS A 355 14.04 1.11 0.67
CA HIS A 355 14.29 -0.12 -0.09
C HIS A 355 13.11 -0.45 -1.02
N SER A 356 11.89 -0.24 -0.55
CA SER A 356 10.66 -0.50 -1.32
C SER A 356 10.45 0.47 -2.48
N LEU A 357 10.75 1.75 -2.31
CA LEU A 357 10.73 2.73 -3.40
C LEU A 357 11.81 2.40 -4.44
N ARG A 358 13.04 2.17 -3.98
CA ARG A 358 14.20 1.94 -4.86
C ARG A 358 14.10 0.66 -5.67
N TYR A 359 13.84 -0.47 -5.02
CA TYR A 359 13.85 -1.78 -5.67
C TYR A 359 12.44 -2.25 -6.04
N GLY A 360 11.41 -1.81 -5.32
CA GLY A 360 10.03 -2.14 -5.65
C GLY A 360 9.47 -1.29 -6.79
N LEU A 361 9.76 0.02 -6.83
CA LEU A 361 9.25 0.95 -7.84
C LEU A 361 10.31 1.43 -8.84
N GLY A 362 11.60 1.25 -8.55
CA GLY A 362 12.68 1.80 -9.38
C GLY A 362 12.92 3.29 -9.15
N TRP A 363 12.49 3.84 -8.01
CA TRP A 363 12.56 5.27 -7.71
C TRP A 363 13.87 5.64 -7.01
N TRP A 364 14.52 6.69 -7.51
CA TRP A 364 15.80 7.24 -7.03
C TRP A 364 15.64 8.32 -5.98
N ASP A 365 14.59 9.12 -6.11
CA ASP A 365 14.23 10.11 -5.11
C ASP A 365 13.31 9.49 -4.07
N PHE A 366 13.71 9.62 -2.81
CA PHE A 366 13.01 9.03 -1.65
C PHE A 366 13.08 9.91 -0.40
N LEU A 367 13.91 10.96 -0.43
CA LEU A 367 14.07 11.90 0.67
C LEU A 367 13.08 13.04 0.49
N GLU A 368 11.85 12.80 0.93
CA GLU A 368 10.88 13.87 1.07
C GLU A 368 10.05 13.66 2.32
N HIS A 369 9.96 14.71 3.13
CA HIS A 369 8.90 14.86 4.12
C HIS A 369 8.16 16.13 3.71
N ALA A 370 7.25 15.99 2.75
CA ALA A 370 6.43 17.09 2.26
C ALA A 370 5.67 17.84 3.37
N ASN A 371 5.45 17.16 4.50
CA ASN A 371 4.86 17.77 5.67
C ASN A 371 5.98 18.10 6.65
N SER A 372 6.26 19.39 6.81
CA SER A 372 6.85 19.90 8.04
C SER A 372 6.04 19.36 9.21
N ALA A 373 6.72 18.88 10.26
CA ALA A 373 6.04 18.37 11.45
C ALA A 373 5.03 19.44 11.89
N PRO A 374 3.72 19.15 11.91
CA PRO A 374 2.74 20.15 12.29
C PRO A 374 3.12 20.67 13.67
N ALA A 375 2.95 21.98 13.89
CA ALA A 375 3.10 22.55 15.23
C ALA A 375 2.35 21.63 16.20
N ASP A 376 3.03 21.17 17.25
CA ASP A 376 2.50 20.14 18.16
C ASP A 376 1.46 20.74 19.11
N THR A 377 0.40 21.31 18.54
CA THR A 377 -0.77 21.72 19.29
C THR A 377 -1.62 20.49 19.53
N ALA A 378 -2.08 20.33 20.77
CA ALA A 378 -3.09 19.35 21.13
C ALA A 378 -4.51 19.79 20.70
N GLU A 379 -4.62 20.79 19.82
CA GLU A 379 -5.89 21.38 19.42
C GLU A 379 -6.73 20.40 18.62
N GLY A 380 -8.03 20.35 18.90
CA GLY A 380 -8.97 19.39 18.30
C GLY A 380 -8.87 17.96 18.83
N VAL A 381 -7.73 17.55 19.39
CA VAL A 381 -7.51 16.17 19.88
C VAL A 381 -8.28 15.94 21.20
N PRO A 382 -9.10 14.88 21.31
CA PRO A 382 -9.82 14.57 22.53
C PRO A 382 -8.86 14.18 23.66
N ALA A 383 -9.23 14.49 24.90
CA ALA A 383 -8.47 14.03 26.07
C ALA A 383 -8.55 12.50 26.26
N SER A 384 -9.64 11.87 25.82
CA SER A 384 -9.94 10.44 25.93
C SER A 384 -9.62 9.70 24.63
N LEU A 385 -8.35 9.38 24.37
CA LEU A 385 -7.95 8.66 23.15
C LEU A 385 -8.16 7.15 23.23
N GLU A 386 -8.39 6.62 24.43
CA GLU A 386 -8.45 5.19 24.72
C GLU A 386 -9.54 4.50 23.89
N LEU A 387 -10.74 5.09 23.83
CA LEU A 387 -11.84 4.59 23.02
C LEU A 387 -11.48 4.52 21.52
N LEU A 388 -10.72 5.49 21.00
CA LEU A 388 -10.28 5.49 19.61
C LEU A 388 -9.21 4.42 19.37
N TRP A 389 -8.33 4.16 20.34
CA TRP A 389 -7.37 3.06 20.24
C TRP A 389 -8.05 1.71 20.23
N GLU A 390 -9.01 1.48 21.13
CA GLU A 390 -9.83 0.26 21.15
C GLU A 390 -10.54 0.04 19.80
N ARG A 391 -11.14 1.10 19.25
CA ARG A 391 -11.79 1.08 17.93
C ARG A 391 -10.84 0.83 16.76
N ASN A 392 -9.53 0.94 16.92
CA ASN A 392 -8.53 0.69 15.87
C ASN A 392 -7.61 -0.50 16.20
N ALA A 393 -7.95 -1.32 17.20
CA ALA A 393 -7.12 -2.45 17.60
C ALA A 393 -6.87 -3.45 16.45
N LEU A 394 -7.88 -3.71 15.60
CA LEU A 394 -7.73 -4.61 14.45
C LEU A 394 -6.87 -3.97 13.35
N ASP A 395 -7.01 -2.66 13.12
CA ASP A 395 -6.13 -1.91 12.23
C ASP A 395 -4.66 -1.96 12.70
N VAL A 396 -4.40 -1.96 14.01
CA VAL A 396 -3.03 -2.10 14.56
C VAL A 396 -2.47 -3.48 14.21
N GLU A 397 -3.27 -4.53 14.35
CA GLU A 397 -2.87 -5.87 13.94
C GLU A 397 -2.63 -6.00 12.43
N LEU A 398 -3.41 -5.28 11.60
CA LEU A 398 -3.18 -5.24 10.15
C LEU A 398 -1.92 -4.44 9.80
N TYR A 399 -1.67 -3.32 10.50
CA TYR A 399 -0.45 -2.52 10.34
C TYR A 399 0.81 -3.34 10.68
N ASP A 400 0.81 -4.04 11.80
CA ASP A 400 1.94 -4.91 12.19
C ASP A 400 2.16 -6.00 11.14
N PHE A 401 1.08 -6.61 10.65
CA PHE A 401 1.16 -7.57 9.55
C PHE A 401 1.75 -6.94 8.28
N ALA A 402 1.30 -5.74 7.89
CA ALA A 402 1.80 -4.99 6.75
C ALA A 402 3.30 -4.69 6.86
N ALA A 403 3.76 -4.27 8.02
CA ALA A 403 5.17 -3.99 8.29
C ALA A 403 6.04 -5.24 8.15
N VAL A 404 5.57 -6.40 8.63
CA VAL A 404 6.25 -7.69 8.45
C VAL A 404 6.29 -8.09 6.96
N MET A 405 5.20 -7.87 6.22
CA MET A 405 5.17 -8.15 4.77
C MET A 405 6.14 -7.25 4.01
N ALA A 406 6.17 -5.95 4.33
CA ALA A 406 7.10 -4.99 3.75
C ALA A 406 8.57 -5.39 4.06
N ALA A 407 8.88 -5.76 5.30
CA ALA A 407 10.19 -6.26 5.69
C ALA A 407 10.58 -7.53 4.92
N GLY A 408 9.63 -8.44 4.69
CA GLY A 408 9.83 -9.62 3.86
C GLY A 408 10.13 -9.28 2.40
N ASP A 409 9.42 -8.30 1.82
CA ASP A 409 9.69 -7.79 0.48
C ASP A 409 11.09 -7.17 0.39
N ALA A 410 11.54 -6.44 1.42
CA ALA A 410 12.88 -5.86 1.47
C ALA A 410 14.00 -6.91 1.50
N VAL A 411 13.79 -8.08 2.12
CA VAL A 411 14.77 -9.20 2.05
C VAL A 411 14.99 -9.64 0.60
N VAL A 412 13.93 -9.70 -0.21
CA VAL A 412 14.03 -10.06 -1.64
C VAL A 412 14.82 -9.00 -2.40
N TYR A 413 14.56 -7.73 -2.12
CA TYR A 413 15.24 -6.60 -2.73
C TYR A 413 16.73 -6.56 -2.37
N ASP A 414 17.08 -6.80 -1.11
CA ASP A 414 18.46 -6.80 -0.64
C ASP A 414 19.27 -7.94 -1.25
N VAL A 415 18.67 -9.13 -1.43
CA VAL A 415 19.30 -10.25 -2.12
C VAL A 415 19.58 -9.90 -3.58
N ALA A 416 18.59 -9.32 -4.28
CA ALA A 416 18.76 -8.88 -5.66
C ALA A 416 19.86 -7.82 -5.79
N ALA A 417 19.89 -6.84 -4.88
CA ALA A 417 20.91 -5.80 -4.82
C ALA A 417 22.31 -6.38 -4.59
N ALA A 418 22.45 -7.30 -3.63
CA ALA A 418 23.72 -7.95 -3.33
C ALA A 418 24.25 -8.78 -4.52
N MET A 419 23.36 -9.43 -5.26
CA MET A 419 23.74 -10.18 -6.47
C MET A 419 24.18 -9.26 -7.62
N ALA A 420 23.46 -8.16 -7.85
CA ALA A 420 23.87 -7.15 -8.82
C ALA A 420 25.25 -6.56 -8.47
N ALA A 421 25.48 -6.22 -7.18
CA ALA A 421 26.78 -5.71 -6.73
C ALA A 421 27.92 -6.72 -6.95
N ARG A 422 27.68 -8.02 -6.70
CA ARG A 422 28.66 -9.09 -6.99
C ARG A 422 28.97 -9.23 -8.49
N ALA A 423 28.01 -8.87 -9.35
CA ALA A 423 28.20 -8.83 -10.79
C ALA A 423 28.88 -7.52 -11.27
N GLY A 424 29.30 -6.64 -10.37
CA GLY A 424 29.93 -5.36 -10.71
C GLY A 424 28.96 -4.31 -11.26
N VAL A 425 27.65 -4.51 -11.05
CA VAL A 425 26.62 -3.60 -11.52
C VAL A 425 26.44 -2.50 -10.51
N ALA A 426 26.52 -1.25 -10.96
CA ALA A 426 26.31 -0.12 -10.07
C ALA A 426 24.89 -0.16 -9.48
N PRO A 427 24.68 0.25 -8.22
CA PRO A 427 23.37 0.20 -7.59
C PRO A 427 22.27 0.94 -8.35
N GLN A 428 22.62 1.92 -9.18
CA GLN A 428 21.70 2.65 -10.08
C GLN A 428 21.26 1.85 -11.30
N ASP A 429 22.15 1.02 -11.81
CA ASP A 429 21.90 0.22 -13.01
C ASP A 429 21.32 -1.14 -12.66
N ALA A 430 21.32 -1.52 -11.38
CA ALA A 430 20.86 -2.82 -10.91
C ALA A 430 19.44 -3.18 -11.42
N PRO A 431 18.40 -2.33 -11.32
CA PRO A 431 17.09 -2.68 -11.85
C PRO A 431 17.10 -2.93 -13.37
N ALA A 432 17.79 -2.07 -14.14
CA ALA A 432 17.88 -2.18 -15.61
C ALA A 432 18.70 -3.41 -16.05
N TRP A 433 19.83 -3.67 -15.41
CA TRP A 433 20.66 -4.84 -15.63
C TRP A 433 19.91 -6.13 -15.27
N LEU A 434 19.19 -6.13 -14.14
CA LEU A 434 18.40 -7.27 -13.70
C LEU A 434 17.30 -7.59 -14.73
N VAL A 435 16.67 -6.56 -15.32
CA VAL A 435 15.74 -6.75 -16.46
C VAL A 435 16.45 -7.37 -17.65
N GLN A 436 17.62 -6.86 -18.03
CA GLN A 436 18.36 -7.37 -19.17
C GLN A 436 18.72 -8.85 -18.98
N GLN A 437 19.16 -9.24 -17.78
CA GLN A 437 19.41 -10.63 -17.42
C GLN A 437 18.14 -11.49 -17.49
N ALA A 438 17.01 -10.99 -16.97
CA ALA A 438 15.75 -11.69 -17.04
C ALA A 438 15.26 -11.91 -18.48
N VAL A 439 15.44 -10.91 -19.36
CA VAL A 439 15.13 -11.02 -20.79
C VAL A 439 16.05 -12.04 -21.46
N VAL A 440 17.34 -12.04 -21.15
CA VAL A 440 18.29 -13.03 -21.68
C VAL A 440 17.94 -14.44 -21.22
N ALA A 441 17.65 -14.64 -19.94
CA ALA A 441 17.25 -15.93 -19.38
C ALA A 441 15.94 -16.45 -20.00
N ALA A 442 14.91 -15.59 -20.09
CA ALA A 442 13.62 -15.95 -20.70
C ALA A 442 13.75 -16.27 -22.20
N ARG A 443 14.69 -15.62 -22.91
CA ARG A 443 15.02 -15.96 -24.30
C ARG A 443 15.73 -17.30 -24.39
N ALA A 444 16.72 -17.56 -23.54
CA ALA A 444 17.42 -18.84 -23.49
C ALA A 444 16.48 -20.02 -23.21
N GLU A 445 15.46 -19.82 -22.37
CA GLU A 445 14.41 -20.83 -22.09
C GLU A 445 13.43 -21.03 -23.26
N LYS A 446 13.17 -19.99 -24.08
CA LYS A 446 12.18 -20.01 -25.17
C LYS A 446 12.74 -20.33 -26.56
N GLY A 447 14.05 -20.25 -26.79
CA GLY A 447 14.68 -20.63 -28.06
C GLY A 447 16.10 -20.07 -28.19
N GLY A 448 17.10 -20.81 -28.67
CA GLY A 448 16.98 -21.87 -29.67
C GLY A 448 16.73 -21.31 -31.08
N GLU A 449 16.07 -20.16 -31.23
CA GLU A 449 15.88 -19.53 -32.54
C GLU A 449 15.66 -18.01 -32.42
N ALA A 450 16.24 -17.31 -33.39
CA ALA A 450 16.65 -15.91 -33.41
C ALA A 450 15.53 -14.85 -33.24
N ALA A 451 15.89 -13.65 -32.75
CA ALA A 451 16.27 -12.52 -33.61
C ALA A 451 16.35 -11.19 -32.84
N HIS A 452 17.33 -10.40 -33.24
CA HIS A 452 17.77 -9.14 -32.68
C HIS A 452 17.05 -7.98 -33.38
N THR A 453 16.38 -7.08 -32.65
CA THR A 453 16.13 -5.71 -33.10
C THR A 453 16.25 -4.77 -31.90
N GLY A 454 17.21 -3.85 -31.99
CA GLY A 454 17.44 -2.79 -31.02
C GLY A 454 16.78 -1.49 -31.50
N GLY A 455 16.17 -0.77 -30.56
CA GLY A 455 15.69 0.59 -30.74
C GLY A 455 16.08 1.40 -29.52
N GLU A 456 16.93 2.39 -29.72
CA GLU A 456 17.48 3.30 -28.72
C GLU A 456 16.52 4.48 -28.54
N VAL A 457 16.17 4.84 -27.30
CA VAL A 457 15.31 5.99 -26.99
C VAL A 457 16.12 7.00 -26.19
N ALA A 458 16.21 8.22 -26.71
CA ALA A 458 16.89 9.35 -26.08
C ALA A 458 15.98 10.05 -25.05
N HIS A 459 16.55 10.41 -23.90
CA HIS A 459 15.93 11.23 -22.86
C HIS A 459 16.46 12.67 -22.94
N THR A 460 15.56 13.66 -22.97
CA THR A 460 15.81 15.09 -22.71
C THR A 460 14.99 15.46 -21.47
N GLY A 461 15.60 15.92 -20.37
CA GLY A 461 15.91 17.34 -20.12
C GLY A 461 14.97 17.83 -19.02
N GLY A 462 15.49 18.06 -17.81
CA GLY A 462 14.71 18.48 -16.64
C GLY A 462 14.83 19.98 -16.39
N ASP A 463 13.68 20.61 -16.11
CA ASP A 463 13.59 21.99 -15.64
C ASP A 463 13.56 22.05 -14.11
N GLU A 464 14.35 22.96 -13.53
CA GLU A 464 14.36 23.29 -12.10
C GLU A 464 13.09 24.08 -11.74
N LEU A 465 12.31 23.57 -10.78
CA LEU A 465 11.18 24.29 -10.17
C LEU A 465 11.65 24.99 -8.89
N SER A 466 11.35 26.29 -8.80
CA SER A 466 11.65 27.17 -7.66
C SER A 466 10.71 26.92 -6.48
N GLU A 467 11.29 26.90 -5.28
CA GLU A 467 10.60 26.89 -3.98
C GLU A 467 9.99 28.27 -3.69
N ASP A 468 8.74 28.51 -4.06
CA ASP A 468 7.89 29.58 -3.49
C ASP A 468 6.43 29.38 -3.94
N ASP A 469 5.74 28.38 -3.37
CA ASP A 469 4.27 28.29 -3.46
C ASP A 469 3.72 27.35 -2.37
N TYR A 470 3.73 27.82 -1.12
CA TYR A 470 2.92 27.25 -0.04
C TYR A 470 1.76 28.19 0.31
N ASP A 471 1.05 28.66 -0.71
CA ASP A 471 -0.27 29.25 -0.51
C ASP A 471 -1.35 28.23 -0.89
N TYR A 472 -2.21 27.91 0.08
CA TYR A 472 -3.41 27.13 -0.21
C TYR A 472 -4.39 28.11 -0.86
N GLY A 473 -4.19 28.37 -2.15
CA GLY A 473 -4.88 29.41 -2.93
C GLY A 473 -6.25 29.76 -2.38
N GLU A 474 -6.36 31.00 -1.90
CA GLU A 474 -7.64 31.68 -1.77
C GLU A 474 -8.29 31.65 -3.15
N ASP A 475 -9.52 31.15 -3.22
CA ASP A 475 -10.31 31.19 -4.45
C ASP A 475 -10.38 32.66 -4.92
N GLU A 476 -9.78 32.93 -6.08
CA GLU A 476 -10.02 34.17 -6.81
C GLU A 476 -11.53 34.27 -7.01
N LYS A 477 -12.14 35.26 -6.35
CA LYS A 477 -13.52 35.63 -6.62
C LYS A 477 -13.63 35.97 -8.10
N PRO A 478 -14.63 35.46 -8.84
CA PRO A 478 -14.94 36.01 -10.14
C PRO A 478 -15.37 37.47 -9.92
N GLY A 479 -14.54 38.41 -10.40
CA GLY A 479 -14.88 39.81 -10.49
C GLY A 479 -16.08 39.97 -11.41
N GLY A 480 -17.27 40.08 -10.82
CA GLY A 480 -18.46 40.52 -11.52
C GLY A 480 -18.41 42.03 -11.69
N ASP A 481 -18.35 42.48 -12.94
CA ASP A 481 -18.66 43.84 -13.34
C ASP A 481 -20.06 44.23 -12.86
N VAL A 482 -20.16 45.41 -12.22
CA VAL A 482 -21.41 46.17 -12.16
C VAL A 482 -21.09 47.64 -12.47
N ALA A 483 -21.89 48.16 -13.39
CA ALA A 483 -21.90 49.46 -14.07
C ALA A 483 -21.61 50.71 -13.23
#